data_AF-A0A4R9WVW0-F1
#
_entry.id   AF-A0A4R9WVW0-F1
#
_cell.length_a   1.000
_cell.length_b   1.000
_cell.length_c   1.000
_cell.angle_alpha   90.00
_cell.angle_beta   90.00
_cell.angle_gamma   90.00
#
_symmetry.space_group_name_H-M   'P 1'
#
loop_
_entity.id
_entity.type
_entity.pdbx_description
1 polymer ?
#
loop_
_entity_poly.entity_id
_entity_poly.type
_entity_poly.pdbx_seq_one_letter_code
_entity_poly.pdbx_strand_id
1 'polypeptide(L)'
;MNSFLKSCTALTVALTFSGQAVAQVKELGKGEGQVNIVAWPGYIERGETDKGYDWVTAFEKESGCKVNVKTANTSDEMVSLMNEGGFDLVTASGDASLRLVAGKLVQPINTDL
;
A
#
# COMPACT_ATOMS: atom_id res chain seq x y z
N MET A 1 -11.64 57.88 -6.63
CA MET A 1 -12.80 57.14 -6.09
C MET A 1 -13.20 56.10 -7.14
N ASN A 2 -12.56 54.93 -7.12
CA ASN A 2 -12.96 53.71 -6.41
C ASN A 2 -14.22 53.04 -6.96
N SER A 3 -14.09 51.74 -7.22
CA SER A 3 -15.10 50.76 -7.66
C SER A 3 -15.33 50.81 -9.16
N PHE A 4 -14.86 49.86 -9.97
CA PHE A 4 -15.54 48.56 -10.14
C PHE A 4 -14.59 47.43 -10.59
N LEU A 5 -13.30 47.50 -10.24
CA LEU A 5 -12.28 46.49 -10.57
C LEU A 5 -12.38 45.17 -9.75
N LYS A 6 -13.57 44.79 -9.24
CA LYS A 6 -13.73 43.74 -8.21
C LYS A 6 -14.71 42.62 -8.57
N SER A 7 -14.73 42.10 -9.80
CA SER A 7 -15.66 41.00 -10.13
C SER A 7 -15.10 39.78 -10.86
N CYS A 8 -13.79 39.70 -11.11
CA CYS A 8 -13.21 38.51 -11.77
C CYS A 8 -12.39 37.58 -10.86
N THR A 9 -12.29 37.86 -9.55
CA THR A 9 -11.39 37.10 -8.64
C THR A 9 -12.12 35.99 -7.84
N ALA A 10 -13.41 35.75 -8.07
CA ALA A 10 -14.20 34.85 -7.23
C ALA A 10 -14.53 33.47 -7.84
N LEU A 11 -14.11 33.16 -9.08
CA LEU A 11 -14.54 31.92 -9.76
C LEU A 11 -13.49 30.80 -9.77
N THR A 12 -12.27 31.02 -9.26
CA THR A 12 -11.19 30.02 -9.34
C THR A 12 -11.07 29.12 -8.10
N VAL A 13 -11.90 29.31 -7.07
CA VAL A 13 -11.88 28.51 -5.82
C VAL A 13 -13.07 27.55 -5.77
N ALA A 14 -13.32 26.81 -6.85
CA ALA A 14 -14.37 25.77 -6.88
C ALA A 14 -13.88 24.40 -7.39
N LEU A 15 -12.61 24.28 -7.80
CA LEU A 15 -12.07 23.05 -8.40
C LEU A 15 -11.21 22.19 -7.45
N THR A 16 -10.95 22.65 -6.23
CA THR A 16 -10.04 21.94 -5.29
C THR A 16 -10.71 20.88 -4.43
N PHE A 17 -12.02 20.64 -4.58
CA PHE A 17 -12.75 19.59 -3.85
C PHE A 17 -13.00 18.31 -4.66
N SER A 18 -12.16 18.07 -5.68
CA SER A 18 -12.06 16.73 -6.24
C SER A 18 -11.31 15.87 -5.23
N GLY A 19 -12.03 15.12 -4.39
CA GLY A 19 -11.42 14.03 -3.64
C GLY A 19 -10.58 13.21 -4.61
N GLN A 20 -9.28 13.12 -4.37
CA GLN A 20 -8.36 12.39 -5.23
C GLN A 20 -8.79 10.93 -5.22
N ALA A 21 -9.65 10.54 -6.15
CA ALA A 21 -9.87 9.15 -6.49
C ALA A 21 -8.55 8.67 -7.06
N VAL A 22 -7.83 7.86 -6.27
CA VAL A 22 -6.61 7.20 -6.75
C VAL A 22 -7.07 6.25 -7.84
N ALA A 23 -6.76 6.59 -9.09
CA ALA A 23 -7.09 5.76 -10.23
C ALA A 23 -6.49 4.38 -9.99
N GLN A 24 -7.35 3.36 -9.99
CA GLN A 24 -6.93 1.99 -9.73
C GLN A 24 -6.09 1.45 -10.90
N VAL A 25 -5.19 0.53 -10.58
CA VAL A 25 -4.33 -0.15 -11.58
C VAL A 25 -5.22 -0.88 -12.59
N LYS A 26 -4.99 -0.69 -13.89
CA LYS A 26 -5.76 -1.32 -14.97
C LYS A 26 -5.03 -2.48 -15.66
N GLU A 27 -3.71 -2.49 -15.56
CA GLU A 27 -2.82 -3.52 -16.10
C GLU A 27 -1.58 -3.61 -15.19
N LEU A 28 -0.99 -4.81 -15.05
CA LEU A 28 0.09 -5.06 -14.07
C LEU A 28 1.44 -4.42 -14.42
N GLY A 29 1.65 -3.99 -15.67
CA GLY A 29 2.92 -3.42 -16.10
C GLY A 29 4.10 -4.40 -15.99
N LYS A 30 5.32 -3.86 -15.92
CA LYS A 30 6.55 -4.66 -15.70
C LYS A 30 6.80 -4.80 -14.21
N GLY A 31 7.26 -5.98 -13.78
CA GLY A 31 7.67 -6.21 -12.40
C GLY A 31 8.84 -5.34 -11.97
N GLU A 32 8.83 -4.95 -10.69
CA GLU A 32 9.82 -4.04 -10.08
C GLU A 32 11.03 -4.79 -9.47
N GLY A 33 11.00 -6.13 -9.48
CA GLY A 33 12.11 -7.00 -9.08
C GLY A 33 12.18 -7.33 -7.60
N GLN A 34 11.40 -6.67 -6.74
CA GLN A 34 11.26 -7.04 -5.33
C GLN A 34 9.95 -6.54 -4.73
N VAL A 35 9.58 -7.12 -3.58
CA VAL A 35 8.46 -6.71 -2.74
C VAL A 35 8.85 -6.79 -1.26
N ASN A 36 8.52 -5.76 -0.49
CA ASN A 36 8.81 -5.65 0.94
C ASN A 36 7.50 -5.78 1.72
N ILE A 37 7.40 -6.82 2.55
CA ILE A 37 6.16 -7.21 3.21
C ILE A 37 6.33 -7.14 4.73
N VAL A 38 5.43 -6.46 5.42
CA VAL A 38 5.26 -6.61 6.86
C VAL A 38 4.33 -7.79 7.13
N ALA A 39 4.80 -8.80 7.86
CA ALA A 39 4.05 -10.04 8.06
C ALA A 39 4.05 -10.52 9.51
N TRP A 40 3.02 -11.27 9.88
CA TRP A 40 3.03 -12.09 11.09
C TRP A 40 4.09 -13.21 10.98
N PRO A 41 4.63 -13.70 12.11
CA PRO A 41 5.46 -14.90 12.12
C PRO A 41 4.72 -16.08 11.45
N GLY A 42 5.41 -16.81 10.56
CA GLY A 42 4.84 -17.98 9.89
C GLY A 42 3.99 -17.71 8.64
N TYR A 43 3.70 -16.45 8.31
CA TYR A 43 2.82 -16.13 7.17
C TYR A 43 3.53 -16.22 5.81
N ILE A 44 4.86 -16.04 5.79
CA ILE A 44 5.66 -16.02 4.56
C ILE A 44 6.84 -16.98 4.74
N GLU A 45 6.64 -18.24 4.35
CA GLU A 45 7.66 -19.29 4.49
C GLU A 45 8.34 -19.61 3.15
N ARG A 46 9.65 -19.84 3.25
CA ARG A 46 10.56 -20.12 2.12
C ARG A 46 11.42 -21.37 2.36
N GLY A 47 10.91 -22.32 3.14
CA GLY A 47 11.62 -23.56 3.45
C GLY A 47 12.81 -23.43 4.42
N GLU A 48 13.04 -22.23 5.00
CA GLU A 48 14.14 -21.97 5.94
C GLU A 48 13.89 -22.57 7.32
N THR A 49 12.65 -22.49 7.82
CA THR A 49 12.25 -23.09 9.09
C THR A 49 11.99 -24.59 8.95
N ASP A 50 11.21 -24.97 7.93
CA ASP A 50 10.90 -26.35 7.57
C ASP A 50 10.79 -26.46 6.05
N LYS A 51 11.57 -27.37 5.45
CA LYS A 51 11.61 -27.58 4.00
C LYS A 51 10.29 -28.04 3.38
N GLY A 52 9.37 -28.57 4.18
CA GLY A 52 8.01 -28.93 3.76
C GLY A 52 7.10 -27.73 3.54
N TYR A 53 7.49 -26.53 3.98
CA TYR A 53 6.69 -25.31 3.92
C TYR A 53 7.44 -24.21 3.16
N ASP A 54 7.17 -24.13 1.86
CA ASP A 54 7.77 -23.14 0.96
C ASP A 54 6.75 -22.73 -0.12
N TRP A 55 6.18 -21.54 0.03
CA TRP A 55 5.30 -20.94 -0.98
C TRP A 55 5.92 -19.68 -1.61
N VAL A 56 7.13 -19.31 -1.22
CA VAL A 56 7.83 -18.12 -1.72
C VAL A 56 8.73 -18.47 -2.90
N THR A 57 9.46 -19.59 -2.86
CA THR A 57 10.46 -19.92 -3.88
C THR A 57 9.86 -20.05 -5.27
N ALA A 58 8.67 -20.67 -5.39
CA ALA A 58 7.96 -20.78 -6.66
C ALA A 58 7.58 -19.41 -7.21
N PHE A 59 7.04 -18.53 -6.35
CA PHE A 59 6.71 -17.16 -6.72
C PHE A 59 7.94 -16.38 -7.20
N GLU A 60 9.06 -16.42 -6.47
CA GLU A 60 10.29 -15.70 -6.86
C GLU A 60 10.83 -16.22 -8.20
N LYS A 61 10.76 -17.53 -8.43
CA LYS A 61 11.21 -18.16 -9.69
C LYS A 61 10.34 -17.76 -10.89
N GLU A 62 9.03 -17.71 -10.72
CA GLU A 62 8.09 -17.40 -11.80
C GLU A 62 8.04 -15.90 -12.12
N SER A 63 8.05 -15.06 -11.08
CA SER A 63 7.91 -13.62 -11.23
C SER A 63 9.25 -12.89 -11.42
N GLY A 64 10.37 -13.49 -10.98
CA GLY A 64 11.64 -12.78 -10.82
C GLY A 64 11.61 -11.71 -9.72
N CYS A 65 10.55 -11.66 -8.91
CA CYS A 65 10.37 -10.70 -7.83
C CYS A 65 10.89 -11.29 -6.51
N LYS A 66 11.91 -10.67 -5.92
CA LYS A 66 12.44 -11.06 -4.61
C LYS A 66 11.50 -10.63 -3.48
N VAL A 67 11.15 -11.56 -2.60
CA VAL A 67 10.32 -11.30 -1.42
C VAL A 67 11.22 -10.98 -0.21
N ASN A 68 11.07 -9.78 0.34
CA ASN A 68 11.70 -9.38 1.60
C ASN A 68 10.62 -9.28 2.69
N VAL A 69 10.88 -9.86 3.87
CA VAL A 69 9.88 -9.92 4.95
C VAL A 69 10.40 -9.21 6.19
N LYS A 70 9.61 -8.30 6.73
CA LYS A 70 9.77 -7.73 8.07
C LYS A 70 8.70 -8.33 8.98
N THR A 71 9.12 -9.20 9.89
CA THR A 71 8.22 -9.78 10.88
C THR A 71 7.82 -8.73 11.93
N ALA A 72 6.53 -8.65 12.24
CA ALA A 72 5.96 -7.83 13.31
C ALA A 72 5.06 -8.68 14.21
N ASN A 73 5.04 -8.39 15.51
CA ASN A 73 4.35 -9.19 16.52
C ASN A 73 3.09 -8.53 17.07
N THR A 74 2.76 -7.31 16.65
CA THR A 74 1.53 -6.62 17.03
C THR A 74 1.00 -5.78 15.88
N SER A 75 -0.31 -5.55 15.86
CA SER A 75 -0.96 -4.64 14.93
C SER A 75 -0.46 -3.19 15.06
N ASP A 76 -0.08 -2.76 16.27
CA ASP A 76 0.50 -1.42 16.49
C ASP A 76 1.87 -1.27 15.84
N GLU A 77 2.72 -2.29 15.94
CA GLU A 77 4.00 -2.34 15.23
C GLU A 77 3.78 -2.31 13.72
N MET A 78 2.83 -3.09 13.19
CA MET A 78 2.50 -3.08 11.75
C MET A 78 2.06 -1.70 11.26
N VAL A 79 1.19 -1.02 12.00
CA VAL A 79 0.76 0.35 11.64
C VAL A 79 1.92 1.33 11.70
N SER A 80 2.80 1.20 12.69
CA SER A 80 3.99 2.06 12.81
C SER A 80 4.95 1.87 11.64
N LEU A 81 5.24 0.62 11.26
CA LEU A 81 6.08 0.29 10.10
C LEU A 81 5.48 0.82 8.78
N MET A 82 4.18 0.66 8.56
CA MET A 82 3.52 1.21 7.38
C MET A 82 3.52 2.74 7.34
N ASN A 83 3.54 3.39 8.50
CA ASN A 83 3.63 4.85 8.60
C ASN A 83 5.06 5.36 8.35
N GLU A 84 6.10 4.60 8.73
CA GLU A 84 7.49 4.90 8.39
C GLU A 84 7.77 4.78 6.88
N GLY A 85 7.04 3.89 6.20
CA GLY A 85 7.15 3.64 4.77
C GLY A 85 8.28 2.67 4.42
N GLY A 86 8.48 2.43 3.11
CA GLY A 86 9.44 1.44 2.61
C GLY A 86 8.90 0.00 2.58
N PHE A 87 7.61 -0.18 2.81
CA PHE A 87 6.90 -1.45 2.68
C PHE A 87 5.79 -1.35 1.65
N ASP A 88 5.63 -2.41 0.87
CA ASP A 88 4.67 -2.49 -0.23
C ASP A 88 3.36 -3.17 0.23
N LEU A 89 3.46 -4.14 1.15
CA LEU A 89 2.34 -4.93 1.65
C LEU A 89 2.41 -5.13 3.17
N VAL A 90 1.24 -5.36 3.77
CA VAL A 90 1.10 -5.73 5.18
C VAL A 90 -0.01 -6.75 5.39
N THR A 91 0.23 -7.78 6.18
CA THR A 91 -0.79 -8.79 6.56
C THR A 91 -1.63 -8.31 7.74
N ALA A 92 -2.32 -7.18 7.56
CA ALA A 92 -3.00 -6.46 8.62
C ALA A 92 -4.22 -7.22 9.18
N SER A 93 -4.26 -7.39 10.49
CA SER A 93 -5.46 -7.81 11.23
C SER A 93 -6.54 -6.72 11.22
N GLY A 94 -7.78 -7.07 11.60
CA GLY A 94 -8.91 -6.14 11.59
C GLY A 94 -8.66 -4.85 12.38
N ASP A 95 -8.00 -4.94 13.53
CA ASP A 95 -7.61 -3.83 14.39
C ASP A 95 -6.52 -2.91 13.80
N ALA A 96 -5.78 -3.34 12.78
CA ALA A 96 -4.88 -2.50 11.98
C ALA A 96 -5.53 -2.00 10.68
N SER A 97 -6.30 -2.85 9.99
CA SER A 97 -6.80 -2.57 8.63
C SER A 97 -7.56 -1.25 8.51
N LEU A 98 -8.53 -0.98 9.39
CA LEU A 98 -9.30 0.27 9.37
C LEU A 98 -8.45 1.49 9.71
N ARG A 99 -7.43 1.35 10.57
CA ARG A 99 -6.49 2.43 10.89
C ARG A 99 -5.62 2.78 9.70
N LEU A 100 -5.14 1.79 8.96
CA LEU A 100 -4.35 2.00 7.74
C LEU A 100 -5.17 2.73 6.67
N VAL A 101 -6.43 2.33 6.47
CA VAL A 101 -7.36 3.01 5.54
C VAL A 101 -7.64 4.44 6.00
N ALA A 102 -7.99 4.64 7.27
CA ALA A 102 -8.26 5.97 7.82
C ALA A 102 -7.02 6.89 7.75
N GLY A 103 -5.83 6.33 7.96
CA GLY A 103 -4.55 7.02 7.86
C GLY A 103 -4.06 7.23 6.42
N LYS A 104 -4.78 6.73 5.40
CA LYS A 104 -4.36 6.77 3.98
C LYS A 104 -2.97 6.14 3.75
N LEU A 105 -2.62 5.12 4.52
CA LEU A 105 -1.35 4.39 4.44
C LEU A 105 -1.43 3.19 3.48
N VAL A 106 -2.59 2.93 2.91
CA VAL A 106 -2.84 1.87 1.92
C VAL A 106 -3.68 2.42 0.78
N GLN A 107 -3.55 1.80 -0.38
CA GLN A 107 -4.35 2.11 -1.56
C GLN A 107 -5.42 1.04 -1.81
N PRO A 108 -6.57 1.40 -2.39
CA PRO A 108 -7.52 0.40 -2.87
C PRO A 108 -6.88 -0.43 -4.00
N ILE A 109 -7.37 -1.66 -4.17
CA ILE A 109 -6.95 -2.59 -5.22
C ILE A 109 -8.07 -2.79 -6.25
N ASN A 110 -7.69 -3.01 -7.51
CA ASN A 110 -8.62 -3.43 -8.57
C ASN A 110 -8.71 -4.96 -8.56
N THR A 111 -9.89 -5.50 -8.26
CA THR A 111 -10.16 -6.94 -8.20
C THR A 111 -10.53 -7.56 -9.56
N ASP A 112 -10.72 -6.73 -10.59
CA ASP A 112 -11.06 -7.16 -11.95
C ASP A 112 -9.81 -7.39 -12.84
N LEU A 113 -8.61 -7.26 -12.24
CA LEU A 113 -7.29 -7.39 -12.88
C LEU A 113 -6.95 -8.83 -13.28
#